data_AF-A0AB35ULS7-F1
#
_entry.id   AF-A0AB35ULS7-F1
#
_cell.length_a   1.000
_cell.length_b   1.000
_cell.length_c   1.000
_cell.angle_alpha   90.00
_cell.angle_beta   90.00
_cell.angle_gamma   90.00
#
_symmetry.space_group_name_H-M   'P 1'
#
loop_
_entity.id
_entity.type
_entity.pdbx_description
1 polymer ?
#
loop_
_entity_poly.entity_id
_entity_poly.type
_entity_poly.pdbx_seq_one_letter_code
_entity_poly.pdbx_strand_id
1 'polypeptide(L)'
;MKYIGKVLMMLLLILGVSGCQSSRAYEAKQPPMSDQLAEAVNEDAENTEGELEIYFLDTGNSDCIFINAEQKVLIDAGDNDDESMIVDFLKALKIEKIDYLVNTHPDADHAGGLDAVIENFAIGTVFISNGSAESKTYRDFVNAAVDRGLSPSVPLADKLFYLQPEMFMRFYNTEAKGSGNEVSLIVELVYKQQRFLFMGDAEKAQELAVLDQLDDVDLVKIGHHGSRTSTSQELLERIKPEIAVILCGKNNSYGHPHQEVLDRLTAYGIEVYRTDLQGTLHVHSDGVNLSIEAMAESDKLSNDKDTSATEEAEYYIGNLNSKKFHLAECNSLPAEKNQIIFDSYEDAVNQGYTPCKVCNP
;
A
#
# COMPACT_ATOMS: atom_id res chain seq x y z
N MET A 1 5.55 63.18 -36.92
CA MET A 1 6.50 63.63 -35.88
C MET A 1 7.02 62.36 -35.22
N LYS A 2 8.07 61.68 -35.72
CA LYS A 2 9.51 61.93 -35.54
C LYS A 2 9.87 62.33 -34.10
N TYR A 3 10.41 61.39 -33.31
CA TYR A 3 11.73 61.54 -32.70
C TYR A 3 12.42 60.17 -32.53
N ILE A 4 13.61 60.11 -33.12
CA ILE A 4 14.63 59.05 -33.10
C ILE A 4 15.75 59.58 -32.19
N GLY A 5 16.41 58.72 -31.41
CA GLY A 5 17.67 59.07 -30.72
C GLY A 5 18.28 57.93 -29.90
N LYS A 6 19.10 57.07 -30.52
CA LYS A 6 20.57 56.93 -30.32
C LYS A 6 21.06 56.08 -29.13
N VAL A 7 21.39 54.83 -29.46
CA VAL A 7 22.67 54.09 -29.24
C VAL A 7 23.71 54.72 -28.30
N LEU A 8 24.17 53.95 -27.29
CA LEU A 8 25.60 53.82 -26.99
C LEU A 8 25.92 52.47 -26.33
N MET A 9 26.81 51.73 -27.00
CA MET A 9 27.42 50.45 -26.64
C MET A 9 28.77 50.75 -25.97
N MET A 10 29.07 50.16 -24.82
CA MET A 10 30.41 50.23 -24.23
C MET A 10 30.83 48.86 -23.69
N LEU A 11 31.68 48.20 -24.49
CA LEU A 11 32.54 47.08 -24.12
C LEU A 11 33.72 47.60 -23.30
N LEU A 12 34.10 46.88 -22.24
CA LEU A 12 35.41 47.01 -21.62
C LEU A 12 35.96 45.62 -21.27
N LEU A 13 36.92 45.20 -22.10
CA LEU A 13 37.90 44.14 -21.85
C LEU A 13 38.95 44.63 -20.84
N ILE A 14 39.27 43.83 -19.83
CA ILE A 14 40.60 43.83 -19.20
C ILE A 14 41.04 42.37 -19.01
N LEU A 15 42.18 42.06 -19.63
CA LEU A 15 42.93 40.80 -19.54
C LEU A 15 43.84 40.81 -18.30
N GLY A 16 44.09 39.61 -17.76
CA GLY A 16 44.66 39.37 -16.44
C GLY A 16 46.19 39.34 -16.34
N VAL A 17 46.67 38.97 -15.16
CA VAL A 17 48.01 38.35 -14.95
C VAL A 17 47.94 37.37 -13.76
N SER A 18 48.65 36.27 -13.95
CA SER A 18 48.77 35.03 -13.19
C SER A 18 49.39 35.13 -11.79
N GLY A 19 49.01 34.19 -10.92
CA GLY A 19 49.74 33.84 -9.69
C GLY A 19 49.45 32.40 -9.26
N CYS A 20 50.45 31.52 -9.39
CA CYS A 20 50.49 30.16 -8.84
C CYS A 20 51.12 30.20 -7.43
N GLN A 21 50.52 29.57 -6.41
CA GLN A 21 51.05 28.38 -5.72
C GLN A 21 50.29 27.98 -4.42
N SER A 22 50.01 26.67 -4.35
CA SER A 22 50.00 25.74 -3.20
C SER A 22 49.02 25.91 -1.99
N SER A 23 48.05 24.98 -1.99
CA SER A 23 47.65 24.06 -0.91
C SER A 23 47.28 24.58 0.49
N ARG A 24 45.98 24.51 0.80
CA ARG A 24 45.44 23.85 2.00
C ARG A 24 43.99 23.45 1.75
N ALA A 25 43.73 22.14 1.77
CA ALA A 25 42.38 21.61 1.82
C ALA A 25 41.72 22.05 3.13
N TYR A 26 40.58 22.72 3.02
CA TYR A 26 39.64 22.91 4.11
C TYR A 26 38.43 22.03 3.79
N GLU A 27 38.31 20.92 4.51
CA GLU A 27 37.07 20.14 4.61
C GLU A 27 35.95 21.05 5.09
N ALA A 28 35.01 21.37 4.19
CA ALA A 28 33.71 21.87 4.60
C ALA A 28 32.90 20.67 5.10
N LYS A 29 32.67 20.61 6.41
CA LYS A 29 31.74 19.67 7.04
C LYS A 29 30.39 19.78 6.33
N GLN A 30 29.89 18.64 5.86
CA GLN A 30 28.51 18.51 5.40
C GLN A 30 27.54 18.89 6.53
N PRO A 31 26.45 19.60 6.22
CA PRO A 31 25.39 19.85 7.19
C PRO A 31 24.73 18.52 7.60
N PRO A 32 24.13 18.45 8.80
CA PRO A 32 23.49 17.22 9.29
C PRO A 32 22.33 16.77 8.38
N MET A 33 22.22 15.44 8.25
CA MET A 33 21.33 14.64 7.40
C MET A 33 19.82 14.76 7.72
N SER A 34 19.39 15.79 8.45
CA SER A 34 17.98 16.12 8.70
C SER A 34 17.40 17.09 7.69
N ASP A 35 18.25 17.87 6.99
CA ASP A 35 17.80 18.98 6.14
C ASP A 35 17.73 18.61 4.65
N GLN A 36 18.14 17.40 4.25
CA GLN A 36 18.13 16.95 2.85
C GLN A 36 16.92 16.07 2.47
N LEU A 37 16.04 15.76 3.42
CA LEU A 37 14.73 15.12 3.17
C LEU A 37 13.60 16.15 2.97
N ALA A 38 13.88 17.44 3.15
CA ALA A 38 12.90 18.53 3.01
C ALA A 38 12.77 19.07 1.57
N GLU A 39 13.66 18.71 0.64
CA GLU A 39 13.70 19.28 -0.71
C GLU A 39 13.05 18.41 -1.81
N ALA A 40 12.43 17.27 -1.46
CA ALA A 40 11.72 16.40 -2.43
C ALA A 40 10.23 16.20 -2.13
N VAL A 41 9.71 16.78 -1.04
CA VAL A 41 8.26 16.89 -0.83
C VAL A 41 7.87 18.26 -1.34
N ASN A 42 7.05 18.31 -2.40
CA ASN A 42 6.43 19.56 -2.85
C ASN A 42 5.92 20.33 -1.61
N GLU A 43 6.42 21.54 -1.42
CA GLU A 43 5.87 22.50 -0.49
C GLU A 43 4.46 22.82 -0.99
N ASP A 44 3.46 22.05 -0.51
CA ASP A 44 2.05 22.39 -0.30
C ASP A 44 1.27 21.08 -0.06
N ALA A 45 1.33 20.54 1.16
CA ALA A 45 0.41 19.49 1.62
C ALA A 45 -0.88 20.11 2.21
N GLU A 46 -1.34 21.22 1.66
CA GLU A 46 -2.76 21.56 1.62
C GLU A 46 -3.26 21.07 0.27
N ASN A 47 -3.99 19.94 0.24
CA ASN A 47 -4.62 19.47 -0.99
C ASN A 47 -5.46 20.63 -1.55
N THR A 48 -4.99 21.19 -2.66
CA THR A 48 -5.63 22.33 -3.31
C THR A 48 -6.96 21.86 -3.88
N GLU A 49 -8.01 22.67 -3.78
CA GLU A 49 -9.37 22.32 -4.23
C GLU A 49 -9.36 21.66 -5.63
N GLY A 50 -9.46 20.32 -5.71
CA GLY A 50 -9.64 19.63 -6.98
C GLY A 50 -8.87 18.33 -7.24
N GLU A 51 -8.06 17.80 -6.33
CA GLU A 51 -7.28 16.58 -6.60
C GLU A 51 -7.63 15.42 -5.65
N LEU A 52 -7.89 14.25 -6.25
CA LEU A 52 -8.12 12.98 -5.58
C LEU A 52 -6.85 12.13 -5.71
N GLU A 53 -6.26 11.78 -4.57
CA GLU A 53 -5.17 10.81 -4.50
C GLU A 53 -5.65 9.52 -3.84
N ILE A 54 -5.28 8.37 -4.41
CA ILE A 54 -5.57 7.05 -3.83
C ILE A 54 -4.27 6.25 -3.81
N TYR A 55 -3.90 5.76 -2.64
CA TYR A 55 -2.74 4.93 -2.43
C TYR A 55 -3.20 3.50 -2.15
N PHE A 56 -2.71 2.58 -2.95
CA PHE A 56 -2.86 1.15 -2.74
C PHE A 56 -1.54 0.62 -2.18
N LEU A 57 -1.47 0.44 -0.86
CA LEU A 57 -0.22 0.11 -0.19
C LEU A 57 0.19 -1.34 -0.49
N ASP A 58 1.49 -1.55 -0.71
CA ASP A 58 2.08 -2.88 -0.77
C ASP A 58 2.29 -3.43 0.65
N THR A 59 1.20 -3.97 1.21
CA THR A 59 1.13 -4.71 2.48
C THR A 59 1.28 -6.22 2.27
N GLY A 60 1.85 -6.65 1.15
CA GLY A 60 1.87 -8.07 0.78
C GLY A 60 0.47 -8.59 0.41
N ASN A 61 0.04 -9.70 1.00
CA ASN A 61 -1.28 -10.31 0.72
C ASN A 61 -2.34 -9.81 1.71
N SER A 62 -2.45 -8.49 1.78
CA SER A 62 -3.34 -7.77 2.70
C SER A 62 -3.86 -6.52 1.98
N ASP A 63 -4.99 -5.97 2.42
CA ASP A 63 -5.54 -4.73 1.86
C ASP A 63 -5.29 -3.53 2.78
N CYS A 64 -4.72 -2.47 2.21
CA CYS A 64 -4.67 -1.15 2.85
C CYS A 64 -4.75 -0.07 1.76
N ILE A 65 -5.82 0.70 1.77
CA ILE A 65 -6.11 1.69 0.73
C ILE A 65 -6.38 3.03 1.38
N PHE A 66 -5.53 4.02 1.08
CA PHE A 66 -5.67 5.37 1.61
C PHE A 66 -6.15 6.34 0.54
N ILE A 67 -7.28 6.99 0.77
CA ILE A 67 -7.84 8.03 -0.10
C ILE A 67 -7.56 9.38 0.55
N ASN A 68 -6.75 10.19 -0.10
CA ASN A 68 -6.40 11.54 0.33
C ASN A 68 -7.16 12.57 -0.50
N ALA A 69 -8.20 13.13 0.10
CA ALA A 69 -8.99 14.24 -0.41
C ALA A 69 -9.14 15.29 0.71
N GLU A 70 -10.07 16.24 0.58
CA GLU A 70 -10.41 17.17 1.68
C GLU A 70 -10.70 16.38 2.97
N GLN A 71 -11.56 15.37 2.87
CA GLN A 71 -11.74 14.35 3.90
C GLN A 71 -10.95 13.08 3.55
N LYS A 72 -10.20 12.56 4.53
CA LYS A 72 -9.34 11.38 4.35
C LYS A 72 -10.06 10.10 4.72
N VAL A 73 -9.85 9.06 3.91
CA VAL A 73 -10.46 7.74 4.13
C VAL A 73 -9.36 6.69 4.16
N LEU A 74 -9.38 5.80 5.14
CA LEU A 74 -8.59 4.59 5.13
C LEU A 74 -9.55 3.40 5.03
N ILE A 75 -9.40 2.60 3.98
CA ILE A 75 -10.13 1.35 3.76
C ILE A 75 -9.17 0.20 4.04
N ASP A 76 -9.47 -0.54 5.11
CA ASP A 76 -8.63 -1.58 5.70
C ASP A 76 -7.21 -1.10 6.08
N ALA A 77 -6.50 -1.91 6.85
CA ALA A 77 -5.17 -1.56 7.37
C ALA A 77 -4.26 -2.78 7.50
N GLY A 78 -4.25 -3.64 6.48
CA GLY A 78 -3.31 -4.77 6.38
C GLY A 78 -3.41 -5.78 7.53
N ASP A 79 -2.40 -6.64 7.65
CA ASP A 79 -2.24 -7.60 8.75
C ASP A 79 -1.50 -6.97 9.95
N ASN A 80 -1.46 -7.67 11.09
CA ASN A 80 -0.83 -7.19 12.32
C ASN A 80 0.67 -6.90 12.18
N ASP A 81 1.38 -7.50 11.22
CA ASP A 81 2.78 -7.20 10.95
C ASP A 81 3.00 -5.99 10.03
N ASP A 82 1.94 -5.46 9.42
CA ASP A 82 1.93 -4.24 8.59
C ASP A 82 1.78 -2.94 9.39
N GLU A 83 1.38 -3.03 10.67
CA GLU A 83 1.04 -1.90 11.55
C GLU A 83 2.02 -0.72 11.47
N SER A 84 3.32 -1.00 11.64
CA SER A 84 4.35 0.06 11.66
C SER A 84 4.49 0.74 10.30
N MET A 85 4.43 -0.05 9.22
CA MET A 85 4.58 0.46 7.87
C MET A 85 3.43 1.40 7.51
N ILE A 86 2.20 1.02 7.84
CA ILE A 86 1.00 1.83 7.58
C ILE A 86 1.04 3.13 8.39
N VAL A 87 1.38 3.05 9.68
CA VAL A 87 1.50 4.24 10.53
C VAL A 87 2.59 5.19 10.03
N ASP A 88 3.75 4.67 9.64
CA ASP A 88 4.86 5.48 9.16
C ASP A 88 4.56 6.11 7.79
N PHE A 89 3.88 5.37 6.90
CA PHE A 89 3.38 5.89 5.62
C PHE A 89 2.45 7.08 5.82
N LEU A 90 1.41 6.93 6.65
CA LEU A 90 0.45 8.00 6.94
C LEU A 90 1.10 9.20 7.64
N LYS A 91 2.08 8.98 8.53
CA LYS A 91 2.86 10.06 9.16
C LYS A 91 3.73 10.82 8.17
N ALA A 92 4.31 10.14 7.19
CA ALA A 92 5.12 10.78 6.16
C ALA A 92 4.29 11.66 5.21
N LEU A 93 3.05 11.24 4.95
CA LEU A 93 2.03 12.07 4.30
C LEU A 93 1.50 13.20 5.22
N LYS A 94 2.04 13.34 6.44
CA LYS A 94 1.66 14.35 7.44
C LYS A 94 0.16 14.29 7.80
N ILE A 95 -0.41 13.09 7.77
CA ILE A 95 -1.81 12.88 8.14
C ILE A 95 -1.93 12.96 9.66
N GLU A 96 -2.78 13.86 10.14
CA GLU A 96 -3.11 13.98 11.57
C GLU A 96 -4.47 13.35 11.90
N LYS A 97 -5.36 13.27 10.90
CA LYS A 97 -6.74 12.82 11.05
C LYS A 97 -7.19 11.98 9.86
N ILE A 98 -7.91 10.91 10.16
CA ILE A 98 -8.65 10.10 9.19
C ILE A 98 -10.14 10.34 9.45
N ASP A 99 -10.85 10.92 8.48
CA ASP A 99 -12.25 11.28 8.63
C ASP A 99 -13.17 10.05 8.60
N TYR A 100 -12.83 9.06 7.79
CA TYR A 100 -13.51 7.77 7.72
C TYR A 100 -12.51 6.61 7.78
N LEU A 101 -12.62 5.78 8.81
CA LEU A 101 -11.93 4.49 8.89
C LEU A 101 -12.92 3.39 8.53
N VAL A 102 -12.65 2.65 7.46
CA VAL A 102 -13.54 1.60 6.95
C VAL A 102 -12.85 0.26 7.12
N ASN A 103 -13.48 -0.68 7.81
CA ASN A 103 -13.10 -2.09 7.77
C ASN A 103 -14.10 -2.87 6.90
N THR A 104 -13.63 -3.45 5.80
CA THR A 104 -14.49 -4.19 4.88
C THR A 104 -15.01 -5.45 5.53
N HIS A 105 -14.17 -6.20 6.22
CA HIS A 105 -14.51 -7.42 6.96
C HIS A 105 -13.42 -7.76 8.00
N PRO A 106 -13.71 -8.65 8.97
CA PRO A 106 -12.93 -8.72 10.20
C PRO A 106 -11.67 -9.59 10.15
N ASP A 107 -11.28 -10.08 8.96
CA ASP A 107 -10.11 -10.95 8.82
C ASP A 107 -8.81 -10.15 8.97
N ALA A 108 -7.74 -10.86 9.34
CA ALA A 108 -6.54 -10.24 9.89
C ALA A 108 -5.83 -9.36 8.85
N ASP A 109 -5.75 -9.79 7.61
CA ASP A 109 -5.19 -9.10 6.45
C ASP A 109 -5.99 -7.85 6.00
N HIS A 110 -7.04 -7.49 6.75
CA HIS A 110 -7.84 -6.28 6.57
C HIS A 110 -7.94 -5.46 7.84
N ALA A 111 -8.21 -6.12 8.97
CA ALA A 111 -8.42 -5.47 10.26
C ALA A 111 -7.15 -5.35 11.13
N GLY A 112 -6.05 -5.97 10.68
CA GLY A 112 -4.80 -6.18 11.40
C GLY A 112 -4.22 -4.94 12.02
N GLY A 113 -4.01 -3.89 11.21
CA GLY A 113 -3.41 -2.64 11.66
C GLY A 113 -4.38 -1.55 12.10
N LEU A 114 -5.68 -1.83 12.21
CA LEU A 114 -6.67 -0.80 12.51
C LEU A 114 -6.54 -0.24 13.93
N ASP A 115 -6.13 -1.07 14.90
CA ASP A 115 -5.84 -0.63 16.27
C ASP A 115 -4.66 0.34 16.31
N ALA A 116 -3.54 0.01 15.65
CA ALA A 116 -2.38 0.88 15.55
C ALA A 116 -2.73 2.22 14.88
N VAL A 117 -3.57 2.21 13.84
CA VAL A 117 -4.10 3.43 13.21
C VAL A 117 -4.92 4.25 14.20
N ILE A 118 -5.88 3.63 14.90
CA ILE A 118 -6.71 4.31 15.91
C ILE A 118 -5.85 4.90 17.03
N GLU A 119 -4.76 4.24 17.40
CA GLU A 119 -3.84 4.70 18.45
C GLU A 119 -2.96 5.88 18.00
N ASN A 120 -2.65 6.00 16.71
CA ASN A 120 -1.72 7.02 16.21
C ASN A 120 -2.39 8.25 15.60
N PHE A 121 -3.64 8.15 15.14
CA PHE A 121 -4.32 9.23 14.41
C PHE A 121 -5.64 9.64 15.07
N ALA A 122 -6.09 10.87 14.81
CA ALA A 122 -7.45 11.27 15.15
C ALA A 122 -8.42 10.59 14.17
N ILE A 123 -9.39 9.85 14.69
CA ILE A 123 -10.37 9.14 13.86
C ILE A 123 -11.74 9.83 13.97
N GLY A 124 -12.37 10.07 12.82
CA GLY A 124 -13.73 10.57 12.73
C GLY A 124 -14.75 9.43 12.88
N THR A 125 -15.30 8.99 11.75
CA THR A 125 -16.30 7.93 11.69
C THR A 125 -15.65 6.58 11.42
N VAL A 126 -16.08 5.53 12.12
CA VAL A 126 -15.65 4.15 11.86
C VAL A 126 -16.80 3.36 11.26
N PHE A 127 -16.60 2.86 10.04
CA PHE A 127 -17.51 1.94 9.38
C PHE A 127 -16.97 0.51 9.42
N ILE A 128 -17.86 -0.43 9.75
CA ILE A 128 -17.57 -1.87 9.79
C ILE A 128 -18.67 -2.63 9.04
N SER A 129 -18.38 -3.83 8.57
CA SER A 129 -19.42 -4.72 8.07
C SER A 129 -20.38 -5.19 9.16
N ASN A 130 -21.54 -5.71 8.74
CA ASN A 130 -22.56 -6.27 9.62
C ASN A 130 -22.28 -7.74 9.99
N GLY A 131 -21.00 -8.11 10.04
CA GLY A 131 -20.50 -9.40 10.50
C GLY A 131 -19.95 -9.35 11.92
N SER A 132 -19.48 -10.50 12.39
CA SER A 132 -18.82 -10.63 13.70
C SER A 132 -17.60 -11.51 13.58
N ALA A 133 -16.57 -11.21 14.40
CA ALA A 133 -15.44 -12.10 14.59
C ALA A 133 -15.02 -12.15 16.07
N GLU A 134 -14.45 -13.29 16.43
CA GLU A 134 -13.90 -13.57 17.77
C GLU A 134 -12.37 -13.72 17.72
N SER A 135 -11.73 -13.26 16.65
CA SER A 135 -10.27 -13.28 16.55
C SER A 135 -9.64 -12.32 17.57
N LYS A 136 -8.36 -12.53 17.91
CA LYS A 136 -7.65 -11.56 18.77
C LYS A 136 -7.53 -10.21 18.05
N THR A 137 -7.12 -10.24 16.79
CA THR A 137 -7.01 -9.07 15.91
C THR A 137 -8.26 -8.21 15.93
N TYR A 138 -9.44 -8.79 15.67
CA TYR A 138 -10.68 -8.02 15.63
C TYR A 138 -11.07 -7.47 17.01
N ARG A 139 -10.79 -8.20 18.10
CA ARG A 139 -11.00 -7.68 19.46
C ARG A 139 -10.07 -6.51 19.77
N ASP A 140 -8.82 -6.54 19.34
CA ASP A 140 -7.86 -5.46 19.59
C ASP A 140 -8.32 -4.18 18.88
N PHE A 141 -8.73 -4.29 17.61
CA PHE A 141 -9.39 -3.20 16.88
C PHE A 141 -10.61 -2.63 17.62
N VAL A 142 -11.56 -3.48 18.03
CA VAL A 142 -12.77 -3.02 18.73
C VAL A 142 -12.43 -2.37 20.08
N ASN A 143 -11.48 -2.92 20.83
CA ASN A 143 -11.05 -2.34 22.10
C ASN A 143 -10.38 -0.98 21.89
N ALA A 144 -9.48 -0.84 20.91
CA ALA A 144 -8.86 0.43 20.57
C ALA A 144 -9.91 1.49 20.21
N ALA A 145 -10.93 1.12 19.43
CA ALA A 145 -12.05 2.00 19.09
C ALA A 145 -12.80 2.46 20.34
N VAL A 146 -13.15 1.52 21.24
CA VAL A 146 -13.87 1.82 22.49
C VAL A 146 -13.03 2.71 23.42
N ASP A 147 -11.73 2.44 23.56
CA ASP A 147 -10.81 3.20 24.41
C ASP A 147 -10.63 4.65 23.90
N ARG A 148 -10.81 4.87 22.59
CA ARG A 148 -10.86 6.20 21.97
C ARG A 148 -12.25 6.84 21.94
N GLY A 149 -13.27 6.18 22.50
CA GLY A 149 -14.64 6.66 22.51
C GLY A 149 -15.31 6.66 21.14
N LEU A 150 -14.78 5.88 20.18
CA LEU A 150 -15.36 5.69 18.86
C LEU A 150 -16.51 4.68 18.95
N SER A 151 -17.46 4.81 18.03
CA SER A 151 -18.60 3.89 17.92
C SER A 151 -18.65 3.32 16.51
N PRO A 152 -17.95 2.20 16.24
CA PRO A 152 -18.04 1.50 14.96
C PRO A 152 -19.49 1.19 14.59
N SER A 153 -19.85 1.42 13.34
CA SER A 153 -21.23 1.23 12.87
C SER A 153 -21.27 0.72 11.44
N VAL A 154 -22.37 0.05 11.09
CA VAL A 154 -22.63 -0.36 9.71
C VAL A 154 -23.11 0.85 8.92
N PRO A 155 -22.51 1.18 7.76
CA PRO A 155 -22.99 2.27 6.93
C PRO A 155 -24.38 1.93 6.39
N LEU A 156 -25.27 2.93 6.32
CA LEU A 156 -26.61 2.73 5.76
C LEU A 156 -26.52 2.52 4.25
N ALA A 157 -27.19 1.48 3.75
CA ALA A 157 -27.39 1.27 2.32
C ALA A 157 -27.95 2.54 1.65
N ASP A 158 -27.53 2.81 0.42
CA ASP A 158 -27.95 3.95 -0.42
C ASP A 158 -27.64 5.35 0.12
N LYS A 159 -27.02 5.47 1.31
CA LYS A 159 -26.60 6.77 1.83
C LYS A 159 -25.30 7.22 1.14
N LEU A 160 -25.30 8.46 0.68
CA LEU A 160 -24.10 9.12 0.17
C LEU A 160 -23.35 9.81 1.32
N PHE A 161 -22.05 9.55 1.40
CA PHE A 161 -21.12 10.17 2.33
C PHE A 161 -20.19 11.09 1.56
N TYR A 162 -20.49 12.38 1.56
CA TYR A 162 -19.72 13.38 0.81
C TYR A 162 -18.37 13.62 1.50
N LEU A 163 -17.29 13.46 0.74
CA LEU A 163 -15.93 13.78 1.16
C LEU A 163 -15.60 15.24 0.88
N GLN A 164 -16.12 15.77 -0.22
CA GLN A 164 -16.04 17.17 -0.66
C GLN A 164 -17.14 17.41 -1.73
N PRO A 165 -17.34 18.64 -2.25
CA PRO A 165 -18.25 18.86 -3.37
C PRO A 165 -17.93 17.93 -4.55
N GLU A 166 -18.98 17.34 -5.13
CA GLU A 166 -18.86 16.39 -6.27
C GLU A 166 -18.04 15.12 -6.00
N MET A 167 -17.75 14.82 -4.72
CA MET A 167 -17.08 13.59 -4.31
C MET A 167 -17.85 12.92 -3.17
N PHE A 168 -18.26 11.67 -3.36
CA PHE A 168 -18.94 10.91 -2.32
C PHE A 168 -18.59 9.43 -2.36
N MET A 169 -18.71 8.79 -1.21
CA MET A 169 -18.71 7.34 -1.09
C MET A 169 -20.13 6.82 -0.87
N ARG A 170 -20.39 5.61 -1.37
CA ARG A 170 -21.55 4.80 -0.97
C ARG A 170 -21.11 3.35 -0.78
N PHE A 171 -21.91 2.60 -0.02
CA PHE A 171 -21.57 1.26 0.42
C PHE A 171 -22.61 0.25 -0.07
N TYR A 172 -22.16 -0.92 -0.47
CA TYR A 172 -22.99 -2.08 -0.78
C TYR A 172 -22.65 -3.25 0.14
N ASN A 173 -23.47 -4.30 0.07
CA ASN A 173 -23.37 -5.48 0.92
C ASN A 173 -23.51 -5.17 2.43
N THR A 174 -24.06 -4.00 2.80
CA THR A 174 -24.16 -3.52 4.19
C THR A 174 -25.06 -4.37 5.08
N GLU A 175 -26.05 -5.03 4.48
CA GLU A 175 -26.99 -5.90 5.19
C GLU A 175 -26.52 -7.36 5.31
N ALA A 176 -25.39 -7.71 4.69
CA ALA A 176 -24.85 -9.07 4.75
C ALA A 176 -24.42 -9.43 6.17
N LYS A 177 -24.83 -10.62 6.61
CA LYS A 177 -24.52 -11.15 7.93
C LYS A 177 -23.75 -12.45 7.76
N GLY A 178 -22.81 -12.69 8.65
CA GLY A 178 -21.91 -13.83 8.57
C GLY A 178 -20.55 -13.49 9.18
N SER A 179 -19.52 -14.09 8.63
CA SER A 179 -18.12 -13.91 9.04
C SER A 179 -17.21 -13.93 7.82
N GLY A 180 -16.02 -13.34 7.97
CA GLY A 180 -15.00 -13.30 6.90
C GLY A 180 -15.50 -12.61 5.64
N ASN A 181 -15.07 -13.13 4.50
CA ASN A 181 -15.25 -12.54 3.17
C ASN A 181 -16.73 -12.27 2.80
N GLU A 182 -17.67 -13.07 3.32
CA GLU A 182 -19.10 -12.96 2.99
C GLU A 182 -19.72 -11.61 3.35
N VAL A 183 -19.15 -10.95 4.37
CA VAL A 183 -19.64 -9.67 4.89
C VAL A 183 -18.85 -8.47 4.36
N SER A 184 -17.91 -8.67 3.43
CA SER A 184 -17.09 -7.60 2.85
C SER A 184 -17.96 -6.43 2.40
N LEU A 185 -17.75 -5.26 3.01
CA LEU A 185 -18.29 -4.01 2.48
C LEU A 185 -17.67 -3.74 1.12
N ILE A 186 -18.51 -3.47 0.13
CA ILE A 186 -18.05 -2.98 -1.18
C ILE A 186 -18.23 -1.47 -1.16
N VAL A 187 -17.15 -0.73 -1.39
CA VAL A 187 -17.14 0.73 -1.34
C VAL A 187 -17.07 1.26 -2.77
N GLU A 188 -18.00 2.14 -3.14
CA GLU A 188 -17.88 2.92 -4.36
C GLU A 188 -17.57 4.36 -4.00
N LEU A 189 -16.48 4.88 -4.58
CA LEU A 189 -16.16 6.30 -4.57
C LEU A 189 -16.51 6.88 -5.94
N VAL A 190 -17.21 8.02 -5.92
CA VAL A 190 -17.49 8.80 -7.12
C VAL A 190 -16.83 10.15 -6.96
N TYR A 191 -16.05 10.57 -7.95
CA TYR A 191 -15.49 11.91 -8.04
C TYR A 191 -15.73 12.50 -9.43
N LYS A 192 -16.61 13.51 -9.49
CA LYS A 192 -17.12 14.10 -10.74
C LYS A 192 -17.63 13.01 -11.70
N GLN A 193 -16.90 12.73 -12.78
CA GLN A 193 -17.29 11.75 -13.80
C GLN A 193 -16.68 10.37 -13.57
N GLN A 194 -15.73 10.26 -12.64
CA GLN A 194 -14.99 9.03 -12.40
C GLN A 194 -15.53 8.25 -11.22
N ARG A 195 -15.42 6.93 -11.30
CA ARG A 195 -16.01 5.95 -10.39
C ARG A 195 -14.96 4.89 -10.07
N PHE A 196 -14.80 4.63 -8.78
CA PHE A 196 -13.83 3.68 -8.25
C PHE A 196 -14.58 2.68 -7.39
N LEU A 197 -14.25 1.40 -7.53
CA LEU A 197 -14.91 0.32 -6.79
C LEU A 197 -13.89 -0.49 -5.99
N PHE A 198 -14.08 -0.56 -4.67
CA PHE A 198 -13.24 -1.30 -3.75
C PHE A 198 -14.01 -2.51 -3.23
N MET A 199 -13.60 -3.69 -3.66
CA MET A 199 -14.38 -4.92 -3.43
C MET A 199 -14.10 -5.59 -2.08
N GLY A 200 -13.08 -5.17 -1.34
CA GLY A 200 -12.55 -5.92 -0.20
C GLY A 200 -12.30 -7.38 -0.63
N ASP A 201 -12.88 -8.32 0.10
CA ASP A 201 -12.83 -9.75 -0.24
C ASP A 201 -14.16 -10.33 -0.72
N ALA A 202 -15.04 -9.48 -1.26
CA ALA A 202 -16.28 -9.93 -1.84
C ALA A 202 -16.04 -11.01 -2.91
N GLU A 203 -16.64 -12.17 -2.70
CA GLU A 203 -16.60 -13.30 -3.62
C GLU A 203 -17.83 -13.27 -4.55
N LYS A 204 -17.88 -14.21 -5.51
CA LYS A 204 -18.93 -14.28 -6.53
C LYS A 204 -20.36 -14.15 -5.98
N ALA A 205 -20.64 -14.70 -4.80
CA ALA A 205 -21.98 -14.58 -4.21
C ALA A 205 -22.35 -13.12 -3.87
N GLN A 206 -21.44 -12.37 -3.27
CA GLN A 206 -21.61 -10.96 -2.93
C GLN A 206 -21.63 -10.09 -4.19
N GLU A 207 -20.77 -10.36 -5.17
CA GLU A 207 -20.77 -9.68 -6.48
C GLU A 207 -22.14 -9.76 -7.14
N LEU A 208 -22.71 -10.96 -7.23
CA LEU A 208 -24.03 -11.18 -7.81
C LEU A 208 -25.16 -10.53 -6.99
N ALA A 209 -25.02 -10.50 -5.66
CA ALA A 209 -26.03 -9.91 -4.79
C ALA A 209 -26.15 -8.38 -4.94
N VAL A 210 -25.07 -7.70 -5.32
CA VAL A 210 -25.05 -6.24 -5.51
C VAL A 210 -25.08 -5.82 -6.98
N LEU A 211 -25.05 -6.77 -7.92
CA LEU A 211 -24.81 -6.51 -9.34
C LEU A 211 -25.76 -5.48 -9.97
N ASP A 212 -27.04 -5.52 -9.62
CA ASP A 212 -28.05 -4.60 -10.15
C ASP A 212 -27.88 -3.16 -9.63
N GLN A 213 -27.06 -2.96 -8.59
CA GLN A 213 -26.81 -1.67 -7.94
C GLN A 213 -25.52 -1.00 -8.43
N LEU A 214 -24.57 -1.78 -8.95
CA LEU A 214 -23.29 -1.29 -9.47
C LEU A 214 -23.47 -0.67 -10.85
N ASP A 215 -22.63 0.27 -11.25
CA ASP A 215 -22.59 0.79 -12.63
C ASP A 215 -21.18 0.65 -13.21
N ASP A 216 -20.98 1.15 -14.43
CA ASP A 216 -19.67 1.31 -15.06
C ASP A 216 -18.70 2.05 -14.11
N VAL A 217 -17.44 1.61 -14.07
CA VAL A 217 -16.39 2.19 -13.21
C VAL A 217 -15.11 2.35 -13.99
N ASP A 218 -14.27 3.33 -13.64
CA ASP A 218 -12.99 3.54 -14.30
C ASP A 218 -11.93 2.60 -13.71
N LEU A 219 -11.95 2.42 -12.38
CA LEU A 219 -10.98 1.61 -11.65
C LEU A 219 -11.68 0.69 -10.64
N VAL A 220 -11.26 -0.57 -10.61
CA VAL A 220 -11.68 -1.55 -9.59
C VAL A 220 -10.49 -2.11 -8.82
N LYS A 221 -10.54 -2.10 -7.49
CA LYS A 221 -9.74 -3.02 -6.67
C LYS A 221 -10.40 -4.39 -6.71
N ILE A 222 -9.70 -5.34 -7.31
CA ILE A 222 -10.08 -6.73 -7.44
C ILE A 222 -10.27 -7.39 -6.07
N GLY A 223 -11.38 -8.11 -5.94
CA GLY A 223 -11.78 -8.75 -4.69
C GLY A 223 -10.89 -9.92 -4.30
N HIS A 224 -10.65 -10.12 -3.01
CA HIS A 224 -9.99 -11.31 -2.46
C HIS A 224 -8.62 -11.57 -3.08
N HIS A 225 -7.85 -10.49 -3.23
CA HIS A 225 -6.50 -10.48 -3.82
C HIS A 225 -6.38 -11.14 -5.21
N GLY A 226 -7.48 -11.29 -5.94
CA GLY A 226 -7.53 -12.04 -7.21
C GLY A 226 -7.68 -13.56 -7.02
N SER A 227 -8.37 -13.99 -5.97
CA SER A 227 -8.81 -15.37 -5.78
C SER A 227 -9.71 -15.82 -6.94
N ARG A 228 -9.64 -17.12 -7.28
CA ARG A 228 -10.57 -17.76 -8.24
C ARG A 228 -12.04 -17.70 -7.81
N THR A 229 -12.30 -17.40 -6.54
CA THR A 229 -13.65 -17.28 -5.98
C THR A 229 -14.29 -15.91 -6.25
N SER A 230 -13.52 -14.93 -6.73
CA SER A 230 -13.98 -13.57 -7.03
C SER A 230 -13.78 -13.22 -8.52
N THR A 231 -14.13 -11.98 -8.85
CA THR A 231 -14.02 -11.35 -10.16
C THR A 231 -14.84 -12.09 -11.22
N SER A 232 -16.11 -12.36 -10.93
CA SER A 232 -16.96 -13.09 -11.85
C SER A 232 -17.10 -12.40 -13.20
N GLN A 233 -17.41 -13.18 -14.24
CA GLN A 233 -17.67 -12.65 -15.58
C GLN A 233 -18.84 -11.66 -15.55
N GLU A 234 -19.88 -12.00 -14.78
CA GLU A 234 -21.07 -11.19 -14.59
C GLU A 234 -20.74 -9.82 -13.99
N LEU A 235 -19.82 -9.76 -13.01
CA LEU A 235 -19.31 -8.50 -12.46
C LEU A 235 -18.63 -7.66 -13.55
N LEU A 236 -17.65 -8.23 -14.27
CA LEU A 236 -16.88 -7.48 -15.28
C LEU A 236 -17.76 -6.98 -16.43
N GLU A 237 -18.81 -7.72 -16.81
CA GLU A 237 -19.79 -7.27 -17.80
C GLU A 237 -20.64 -6.10 -17.30
N ARG A 238 -20.88 -6.02 -15.99
CA ARG A 238 -21.68 -4.96 -15.37
C ARG A 238 -20.88 -3.68 -15.17
N ILE A 239 -19.66 -3.79 -14.63
CA ILE A 239 -18.85 -2.64 -14.18
C ILE A 239 -17.80 -2.18 -15.20
N LYS A 240 -17.48 -3.01 -16.21
CA LYS A 240 -16.64 -2.68 -17.39
C LYS A 240 -15.42 -1.79 -17.11
N PRO A 241 -14.56 -2.17 -16.15
CA PRO A 241 -13.50 -1.30 -15.69
C PRO A 241 -12.43 -1.10 -16.76
N GLU A 242 -11.84 0.08 -16.83
CA GLU A 242 -10.64 0.31 -17.66
C GLU A 242 -9.38 -0.22 -16.95
N ILE A 243 -9.33 -0.06 -15.62
CA ILE A 243 -8.20 -0.41 -14.77
C ILE A 243 -8.63 -1.38 -13.67
N ALA A 244 -7.83 -2.42 -13.44
CA ALA A 244 -7.91 -3.31 -12.30
C ALA A 244 -6.65 -3.23 -11.45
N VAL A 245 -6.81 -2.98 -10.15
CA VAL A 245 -5.74 -3.01 -9.15
C VAL A 245 -5.88 -4.28 -8.31
N ILE A 246 -4.80 -5.04 -8.16
CA ILE A 246 -4.74 -6.25 -7.33
C ILE A 246 -3.70 -6.01 -6.22
N LEU A 247 -4.15 -6.05 -4.97
CA LEU A 247 -3.27 -6.03 -3.81
C LEU A 247 -3.00 -7.49 -3.47
N CYS A 248 -1.76 -7.90 -3.67
CA CYS A 248 -1.30 -9.26 -3.43
C CYS A 248 0.19 -9.24 -3.14
N GLY A 249 0.66 -10.22 -2.37
CA GLY A 249 2.06 -10.32 -1.97
C GLY A 249 2.90 -11.12 -2.94
N LYS A 250 4.16 -10.73 -3.13
CA LYS A 250 5.12 -11.52 -3.92
C LYS A 250 5.31 -12.89 -3.29
N ASN A 251 5.21 -13.94 -4.11
CA ASN A 251 5.33 -15.34 -3.68
C ASN A 251 4.38 -15.74 -2.53
N ASN A 252 3.20 -15.13 -2.43
CA ASN A 252 2.21 -15.52 -1.41
C ASN A 252 1.82 -17.01 -1.57
N SER A 253 1.56 -17.68 -0.44
CA SER A 253 1.27 -19.12 -0.41
C SER A 253 -0.10 -19.50 -0.99
N TYR A 254 -0.99 -18.53 -1.18
CA TYR A 254 -2.34 -18.76 -1.73
C TYR A 254 -2.32 -18.93 -3.25
N GLY A 255 -1.25 -18.49 -3.91
CA GLY A 255 -1.17 -18.45 -5.37
C GLY A 255 -1.97 -17.30 -5.99
N HIS A 256 -2.20 -16.23 -5.21
CA HIS A 256 -2.86 -15.03 -5.66
C HIS A 256 -1.94 -14.12 -6.48
N PRO A 257 -2.46 -13.40 -7.48
CA PRO A 257 -3.74 -13.63 -8.12
C PRO A 257 -3.72 -14.94 -8.92
N HIS A 258 -4.86 -15.63 -8.98
CA HIS A 258 -4.97 -16.85 -9.78
C HIS A 258 -4.92 -16.54 -11.27
N GLN A 259 -4.23 -17.37 -12.05
CA GLN A 259 -4.07 -17.18 -13.49
C GLN A 259 -5.42 -17.04 -14.23
N GLU A 260 -6.44 -17.80 -13.83
CA GLU A 260 -7.77 -17.70 -14.45
C GLU A 260 -8.44 -16.32 -14.26
N VAL A 261 -8.11 -15.59 -13.18
CA VAL A 261 -8.59 -14.22 -12.97
C VAL A 261 -7.83 -13.28 -13.90
N LEU A 262 -6.51 -13.42 -14.01
CA LEU A 262 -5.68 -12.63 -14.93
C LEU A 262 -6.08 -12.83 -16.39
N ASP A 263 -6.33 -14.08 -16.80
CA ASP A 263 -6.78 -14.43 -18.15
C ASP A 263 -8.14 -13.78 -18.45
N ARG A 264 -9.04 -13.77 -17.46
CA ARG A 264 -10.35 -13.13 -17.56
C ARG A 264 -10.23 -11.62 -17.71
N LEU A 265 -9.42 -10.96 -16.88
CA LEU A 265 -9.17 -9.52 -16.98
C LEU A 265 -8.58 -9.14 -18.36
N THR A 266 -7.60 -9.93 -18.82
CA THR A 266 -6.98 -9.77 -20.15
C THR A 266 -8.00 -9.93 -21.27
N ALA A 267 -8.92 -10.90 -21.16
CA ALA A 267 -9.95 -11.14 -22.18
C ALA A 267 -10.95 -9.98 -22.32
N TYR A 268 -11.17 -9.21 -21.25
CA TYR A 268 -11.99 -7.99 -21.27
C TYR A 268 -11.19 -6.74 -21.67
N GLY A 269 -9.89 -6.86 -21.93
CA GLY A 269 -9.03 -5.73 -22.29
C GLY A 269 -8.73 -4.78 -21.14
N ILE A 270 -8.84 -5.25 -19.90
CA ILE A 270 -8.66 -4.45 -18.69
C ILE A 270 -7.16 -4.33 -18.41
N GLU A 271 -6.69 -3.12 -18.12
CA GLU A 271 -5.31 -2.87 -17.73
C GLU A 271 -5.09 -3.26 -16.26
N VAL A 272 -4.10 -4.11 -15.98
CA VAL A 272 -3.90 -4.71 -14.65
C VAL A 272 -2.66 -4.15 -13.97
N TYR A 273 -2.83 -3.65 -12.74
CA TYR A 273 -1.78 -3.20 -11.84
C TYR A 273 -1.74 -4.11 -10.60
N ARG A 274 -0.54 -4.47 -10.14
CA ARG A 274 -0.34 -5.39 -9.03
C ARG A 274 0.74 -4.89 -8.08
N THR A 275 0.45 -4.90 -6.77
CA THR A 275 1.42 -4.47 -5.76
C THR A 275 2.65 -5.38 -5.68
N ASP A 276 2.51 -6.69 -5.90
CA ASP A 276 3.67 -7.60 -5.90
C ASP A 276 4.69 -7.36 -7.03
N LEU A 277 4.27 -6.67 -8.09
CA LEU A 277 5.12 -6.32 -9.22
C LEU A 277 5.60 -4.86 -9.17
N GLN A 278 4.76 -3.96 -8.66
CA GLN A 278 4.92 -2.51 -8.79
C GLN A 278 5.10 -1.80 -7.44
N GLY A 279 5.00 -2.52 -6.32
CA GLY A 279 4.96 -1.93 -4.99
C GLY A 279 3.70 -1.10 -4.76
N THR A 280 3.77 -0.15 -3.84
CA THR A 280 2.67 0.79 -3.57
C THR A 280 2.33 1.56 -4.84
N LEU A 281 1.05 1.57 -5.19
CA LEU A 281 0.53 2.28 -6.35
C LEU A 281 -0.12 3.59 -5.89
N HIS A 282 0.22 4.67 -6.57
CA HIS A 282 -0.35 5.99 -6.38
C HIS A 282 -1.24 6.33 -7.57
N VAL A 283 -2.50 6.62 -7.30
CA VAL A 283 -3.50 7.03 -8.29
C VAL A 283 -3.82 8.49 -8.07
N HIS A 284 -3.75 9.27 -9.15
CA HIS A 284 -4.14 10.67 -9.19
C HIS A 284 -5.34 10.87 -10.12
N SER A 285 -6.29 11.68 -9.68
CA SER A 285 -7.48 12.02 -10.44
C SER A 285 -7.86 13.50 -10.26
N ASP A 286 -8.11 14.17 -11.38
CA ASP A 286 -8.75 15.50 -11.41
C ASP A 286 -10.28 15.43 -11.61
N GLY A 287 -10.83 14.20 -11.62
CA GLY A 287 -12.23 13.86 -11.88
C GLY A 287 -12.61 13.79 -13.37
N VAL A 288 -11.63 13.89 -14.27
CA VAL A 288 -11.76 13.65 -15.72
C VAL A 288 -10.63 12.75 -16.23
N ASN A 289 -9.39 13.07 -15.86
CA ASN A 289 -8.20 12.30 -16.16
C ASN A 289 -7.84 11.44 -14.95
N LEU A 290 -7.34 10.23 -15.24
CA LEU A 290 -6.88 9.27 -14.26
C LEU A 290 -5.45 8.86 -14.64
N SER A 291 -4.54 8.89 -13.67
CA SER A 291 -3.20 8.33 -13.83
C SER A 291 -2.86 7.45 -12.64
N ILE A 292 -2.10 6.40 -12.90
CA ILE A 292 -1.60 5.46 -11.90
C ILE A 292 -0.10 5.25 -12.11
N GLU A 293 0.65 5.33 -11.03
CA GLU A 293 2.10 5.12 -11.04
C GLU A 293 2.55 4.29 -9.84
N ALA A 294 3.66 3.58 -10.01
CA ALA A 294 4.35 2.94 -8.89
C ALA A 294 5.11 4.02 -8.11
N MET A 295 4.96 4.04 -6.78
CA MET A 295 5.79 4.91 -5.96
C MET A 295 7.26 4.47 -6.06
N ALA A 296 8.17 5.43 -6.24
CA ALA A 296 9.59 5.13 -6.37
C ALA A 296 10.13 4.48 -5.08
N GLU A 297 11.14 3.62 -5.22
CA GLU A 297 11.82 3.00 -4.07
C GLU A 297 12.37 4.03 -3.07
N SER A 298 12.67 5.26 -3.52
CA SER A 298 13.08 6.39 -2.67
C SER A 298 11.95 7.04 -1.88
N ASP A 299 10.71 6.84 -2.30
CA ASP A 299 9.50 7.37 -1.65
C ASP A 299 8.85 6.33 -0.72
N LYS A 300 9.40 5.11 -0.70
CA LYS A 300 9.11 4.11 0.33
C LYS A 300 9.80 4.57 1.61
N LEU A 301 9.02 4.84 2.66
CA LEU A 301 9.63 4.88 4.00
C LEU A 301 10.18 3.50 4.29
N SER A 302 11.47 3.50 4.62
CA SER A 302 12.24 2.34 5.01
C SER A 302 11.44 1.53 6.02
N ASN A 303 10.90 0.40 5.60
CA ASN A 303 10.42 -0.64 6.50
C ASN A 303 11.62 -1.44 7.05
N ASP A 304 12.70 -0.73 7.40
CA ASP A 304 13.82 -1.31 8.11
C ASP A 304 13.47 -1.30 9.59
N LYS A 305 12.72 -2.33 10.00
CA LYS A 305 12.99 -2.94 11.30
C LYS A 305 14.44 -3.36 11.27
N ASP A 306 15.33 -2.49 11.76
CA ASP A 306 16.67 -2.82 12.27
C ASP A 306 17.22 -4.11 11.64
N THR A 307 17.41 -4.11 10.32
CA THR A 307 18.29 -5.08 9.71
C THR A 307 19.65 -4.41 9.79
N SER A 308 20.42 -4.81 10.81
CA SER A 308 21.86 -4.80 10.59
C SER A 308 22.07 -5.49 9.26
N ALA A 309 22.62 -4.78 8.28
CA ALA A 309 22.90 -5.29 6.95
C ALA A 309 23.45 -6.73 7.05
N THR A 310 22.59 -7.72 6.84
CA THR A 310 23.03 -9.09 6.65
C THR A 310 23.42 -9.14 5.20
N GLU A 311 24.72 -9.05 4.95
CA GLU A 311 25.31 -9.54 3.71
C GLU A 311 24.63 -10.88 3.39
N GLU A 312 24.08 -11.02 2.16
CA GLU A 312 23.55 -12.31 1.71
C GLU A 312 24.65 -13.35 1.96
N ALA A 313 24.34 -14.36 2.77
CA ALA A 313 25.31 -15.37 3.12
C ALA A 313 25.78 -16.07 1.85
N GLU A 314 27.09 -16.02 1.60
CA GLU A 314 27.73 -16.60 0.40
C GLU A 314 27.42 -18.11 0.26
N TYR A 315 27.16 -18.79 1.38
CA TYR A 315 26.70 -20.17 1.44
C TYR A 315 26.09 -20.50 2.81
N TYR A 316 25.34 -21.60 2.88
CA TYR A 316 24.73 -22.13 4.10
C TYR A 316 25.32 -23.48 4.50
N ILE A 317 25.41 -23.75 5.81
CA ILE A 317 25.95 -25.00 6.36
C ILE A 317 24.82 -25.87 6.91
N GLY A 318 24.51 -26.96 6.21
CA GLY A 318 23.57 -27.99 6.63
C GLY A 318 24.16 -29.02 7.60
N ASN A 319 23.34 -29.48 8.54
CA ASN A 319 23.64 -30.60 9.43
C ASN A 319 23.01 -31.89 8.89
N LEU A 320 23.86 -32.83 8.46
CA LEU A 320 23.45 -34.12 7.87
C LEU A 320 22.53 -34.94 8.78
N ASN A 321 22.61 -34.77 10.11
CA ASN A 321 21.82 -35.54 11.07
C ASN A 321 20.48 -34.88 11.42
N SER A 322 20.48 -33.56 11.65
CA SER A 322 19.28 -32.85 12.12
C SER A 322 18.41 -32.29 11.00
N LYS A 323 18.93 -32.26 9.76
CA LYS A 323 18.29 -31.60 8.62
C LYS A 323 17.97 -30.14 8.88
N LYS A 324 18.88 -29.46 9.59
CA LYS A 324 18.86 -28.01 9.77
C LYS A 324 20.03 -27.36 9.04
N PHE A 325 19.85 -26.17 8.49
CA PHE A 325 20.94 -25.38 7.91
C PHE A 325 21.13 -24.05 8.64
N HIS A 326 22.33 -23.50 8.53
CA HIS A 326 22.87 -22.46 9.40
C HIS A 326 23.70 -21.44 8.60
N LEU A 327 23.83 -20.22 9.11
CA LEU A 327 24.87 -19.27 8.69
C LEU A 327 26.25 -19.74 9.15
N ALA A 328 27.31 -19.31 8.46
CA ALA A 328 28.70 -19.70 8.74
C ALA A 328 29.19 -19.28 10.14
N GLU A 329 28.58 -18.24 10.71
CA GLU A 329 28.86 -17.70 12.05
C GLU A 329 27.91 -18.24 13.14
N CYS A 330 27.04 -19.20 12.82
CA CYS A 330 26.09 -19.74 13.80
C CYS A 330 26.79 -20.46 14.96
N ASN A 331 26.52 -20.04 16.20
CA ASN A 331 27.03 -20.70 17.41
C ASN A 331 26.55 -22.15 17.60
N SER A 332 25.63 -22.62 16.78
CA SER A 332 25.08 -23.98 16.80
C SER A 332 25.50 -24.83 15.60
N LEU A 333 26.61 -24.49 14.95
CA LEU A 333 27.13 -25.28 13.83
C LEU A 333 27.41 -26.74 14.23
N PRO A 334 27.10 -27.71 13.35
CA PRO A 334 27.50 -29.10 13.58
C PRO A 334 29.01 -29.25 13.44
N ALA A 335 29.57 -30.33 14.01
CA ALA A 335 30.96 -30.71 13.76
C ALA A 335 31.21 -30.88 12.24
N GLU A 336 32.39 -30.47 11.76
CA GLU A 336 32.75 -30.45 10.32
C GLU A 336 32.39 -31.73 9.56
N LYS A 337 32.63 -32.90 10.17
CA LYS A 337 32.29 -34.21 9.58
C LYS A 337 30.80 -34.45 9.30
N ASN A 338 29.92 -33.61 9.85
CA ASN A 338 28.46 -33.67 9.71
C ASN A 338 27.92 -32.47 8.90
N GLN A 339 28.78 -31.67 8.28
CA GLN A 339 28.41 -30.51 7.48
C GLN A 339 28.15 -30.89 6.01
N ILE A 340 27.19 -30.21 5.39
CA ILE A 340 26.99 -30.11 3.94
C ILE A 340 26.84 -28.62 3.59
N ILE A 341 27.36 -28.19 2.44
CA ILE A 341 27.29 -26.78 2.01
C ILE A 341 26.19 -26.63 0.96
N PHE A 342 25.41 -25.57 1.06
CA PHE A 342 24.42 -25.15 0.07
C PHE A 342 24.77 -23.76 -0.45
N ASP A 343 24.72 -23.58 -1.76
CA ASP A 343 25.07 -22.31 -2.40
C ASP A 343 23.92 -21.28 -2.31
N SER A 344 22.74 -21.70 -1.85
CA SER A 344 21.61 -20.80 -1.59
C SER A 344 20.66 -21.36 -0.52
N TYR A 345 19.83 -20.47 0.03
CA TYR A 345 18.76 -20.83 0.97
C TYR A 345 17.77 -21.82 0.32
N GLU A 346 17.41 -21.56 -0.94
CA GLU A 346 16.45 -22.36 -1.70
C GLU A 346 16.99 -23.77 -1.99
N ASP A 347 18.29 -23.93 -2.26
CA ASP A 347 18.93 -25.23 -2.42
C ASP A 347 18.84 -26.08 -1.13
N ALA A 348 19.09 -25.47 0.03
CA ALA A 348 18.97 -26.15 1.32
C ALA A 348 17.52 -26.64 1.58
N VAL A 349 16.53 -25.79 1.31
CA VAL A 349 15.11 -26.13 1.48
C VAL A 349 14.67 -27.21 0.50
N ASN A 350 15.05 -27.10 -0.77
CA ASN A 350 14.73 -28.11 -1.80
C ASN A 350 15.35 -29.48 -1.50
N GLN A 351 16.49 -29.52 -0.81
CA GLN A 351 17.12 -30.75 -0.32
C GLN A 351 16.53 -31.25 1.02
N GLY A 352 15.47 -30.61 1.51
CA GLY A 352 14.69 -31.03 2.68
C GLY A 352 15.26 -30.58 4.02
N TYR A 353 16.02 -29.49 4.05
CA TYR A 353 16.55 -28.90 5.28
C TYR A 353 15.68 -27.73 5.75
N THR A 354 15.66 -27.49 7.06
CA THR A 354 14.90 -26.41 7.70
C THR A 354 15.84 -25.37 8.33
N PRO A 355 15.47 -24.08 8.36
CA PRO A 355 16.37 -23.05 8.87
C PRO A 355 16.61 -23.20 10.38
N CYS A 356 17.84 -22.92 10.82
CA CYS A 356 18.18 -22.91 12.22
C CYS A 356 17.54 -21.70 12.93
N LYS A 357 16.66 -21.95 13.89
CA LYS A 357 16.02 -20.90 14.71
C LYS A 357 16.97 -20.02 15.53
N VAL A 358 18.27 -20.36 15.63
CA VAL A 358 19.26 -19.62 16.42
C VAL A 358 19.94 -18.53 15.60
N CYS A 359 20.39 -18.84 14.38
CA CYS A 359 20.96 -17.82 13.49
C CYS A 359 19.94 -17.22 12.53
N ASN A 360 18.73 -17.80 12.45
CA ASN A 360 17.67 -17.40 11.53
C ASN A 360 18.22 -17.09 10.12
N PRO A 361 18.87 -18.10 9.50
CA PRO A 361 19.54 -17.97 8.22
C PRO A 361 18.56 -17.61 7.11
#